data_AF-B3RNS5-F1
#
_entry.id   AF-B3RNS5-F1
#
_cell.length_a   1.000
_cell.length_b   1.000
_cell.length_c   1.000
_cell.angle_alpha   90.00
_cell.angle_beta   90.00
_cell.angle_gamma   90.00
#
_symmetry.space_group_name_H-M   'P 1'
#
loop_
_entity.id
_entity.type
_entity.pdbx_description
1 polymer ?
#
loop_
_entity_poly.entity_id
_entity_poly.type
_entity_poly.pdbx_seq_one_letter_code
_entity_poly.pdbx_strand_id
1 'polypeptide(L)'
;MLLLFLIIILYVICTSCPYLHGLQCDICGRQCLIPDMPEQWKEHKDECIMLLEKNMEYSFAVQRSEGVSCSICMEDVTAKSSRTERRFGILVNCNHPFCINCIRQWRSSTSYDNTIIRACPICRVPSPFVIPSEIWIEDTAEKNRLMEDYKTSTSQKPCRFFNEGNGTCRFGSHCFYRHGR
;
A
#
# COMPACT_ATOMS: atom_id res chain seq x y z
N MET A 1 4.51 15.86 17.94
CA MET A 1 4.80 14.53 17.36
C MET A 1 6.16 14.39 16.65
N LEU A 2 6.97 15.45 16.49
CA LEU A 2 8.32 15.35 15.90
C LEU A 2 9.47 15.39 16.91
N LEU A 3 9.18 15.66 18.20
CA LEU A 3 10.21 15.80 19.25
C LEU A 3 10.50 14.50 20.02
N LEU A 4 9.65 13.47 19.90
CA LEU A 4 9.84 12.18 20.60
C LEU A 4 10.74 11.19 19.83
N PHE A 5 11.02 11.44 18.56
CA PHE A 5 11.84 10.55 17.73
C PHE A 5 13.35 10.76 17.91
N LEU A 6 13.79 11.87 18.53
CA LEU A 6 15.20 12.27 18.59
C LEU A 6 15.98 11.73 19.81
N ILE A 7 15.33 11.01 20.73
CA ILE A 7 15.99 10.52 21.96
C ILE A 7 16.45 9.04 21.82
N ILE A 8 16.23 8.39 20.67
CA ILE A 8 16.52 6.97 20.46
C ILE A 8 17.91 6.78 19.81
N ILE A 9 18.96 7.35 20.38
CA ILE A 9 20.34 7.14 19.90
C ILE A 9 21.24 6.73 21.08
N LEU A 10 21.76 5.50 20.97
CA LEU A 10 22.87 4.87 21.72
C LEU A 10 22.55 4.25 23.07
N TYR A 11 22.33 2.92 23.09
CA TYR A 11 22.42 2.13 24.31
C TYR A 11 23.22 0.84 24.08
N VAL A 12 24.48 0.88 24.51
CA VAL A 12 25.33 -0.27 24.84
C VAL A 12 25.51 -0.26 26.36
N ILE A 13 25.48 -1.46 26.94
CA ILE A 13 25.59 -1.79 28.36
C ILE A 13 26.80 -1.06 28.98
N CYS A 14 26.55 -0.05 29.82
CA CYS A 14 27.57 0.57 30.65
C CYS A 14 26.97 0.95 32.01
N THR A 15 27.50 0.39 33.09
CA THR A 15 27.04 0.56 34.49
C THR A 15 27.31 1.95 35.07
N SER A 16 27.71 2.92 34.25
CA SER A 16 28.04 4.28 34.69
C SER A 16 27.65 5.34 33.65
N CYS A 17 26.47 5.20 33.02
CA CYS A 17 25.94 6.18 32.08
C CYS A 17 24.92 7.12 32.78
N PRO A 18 25.06 8.46 32.67
CA PRO A 18 24.20 9.43 33.35
C PRO A 18 22.81 9.63 32.71
N TYR A 19 22.47 8.90 31.65
CA TYR A 19 21.18 9.02 30.94
C TYR A 19 20.31 7.76 31.09
N LEU A 20 19.01 7.96 31.30
CA LEU A 20 18.00 6.93 31.56
C LEU A 20 17.86 5.99 30.36
N HIS A 21 18.12 4.69 30.50
CA HIS A 21 17.88 3.69 29.45
C HIS A 21 16.49 3.08 29.65
N GLY A 22 15.70 2.92 28.58
CA GLY A 22 14.40 2.25 28.65
C GLY A 22 14.52 0.75 28.92
N LEU A 23 13.54 0.17 29.62
CA LEU A 23 13.35 -1.27 29.73
C LEU A 23 12.94 -1.88 28.38
N GLN A 24 13.25 -3.17 28.21
CA GLN A 24 12.97 -3.90 26.99
C GLN A 24 11.49 -4.31 26.92
N CYS A 25 10.84 -4.04 25.79
CA CYS A 25 9.53 -4.61 25.49
C CYS A 25 9.68 -6.08 25.08
N ASP A 26 8.85 -6.95 25.66
CA ASP A 26 8.74 -8.38 25.40
C ASP A 26 8.24 -8.71 23.99
N ILE A 27 7.43 -7.84 23.39
CA ILE A 27 6.83 -8.05 22.06
C ILE A 27 7.79 -7.63 20.94
N CYS A 28 8.31 -6.40 21.00
CA CYS A 28 9.14 -5.87 19.92
C CYS A 28 10.65 -6.01 20.18
N GLY A 29 11.06 -6.45 21.38
CA GLY A 29 12.46 -6.62 21.76
C GLY A 29 13.27 -5.32 21.89
N ARG A 30 12.65 -4.14 21.68
CA ARG A 30 13.32 -2.83 21.73
C ARG A 30 13.31 -2.24 23.14
N GLN A 31 14.29 -1.40 23.44
CA GLN A 31 14.39 -0.63 24.69
C GLN A 31 13.55 0.65 24.62
N CYS A 32 12.26 0.54 24.87
CA CYS A 32 11.28 1.61 24.63
C CYS A 32 10.31 1.84 25.80
N LEU A 33 10.45 1.10 26.90
CA LEU A 33 9.62 1.24 28.10
C LEU A 33 10.33 2.14 29.12
N ILE A 34 9.71 3.24 29.54
CA ILE A 34 10.35 4.16 30.51
C ILE A 34 10.11 3.65 31.94
N PRO A 35 11.14 3.44 32.79
CA PRO A 35 10.95 3.03 34.18
C PRO A 35 9.89 3.88 34.92
N ASP A 36 9.09 3.24 35.78
CA ASP A 36 8.06 3.86 36.63
C ASP A 36 6.92 4.61 35.89
N MET A 37 6.74 4.37 34.58
CA MET A 37 5.65 4.93 33.78
C MET A 37 4.70 3.82 33.25
N PRO A 38 3.79 3.28 34.10
CA PRO A 38 2.93 2.15 33.72
C PRO A 38 1.93 2.47 32.60
N GLU A 39 1.48 3.72 32.49
CA GLU A 39 0.56 4.17 31.44
C GLU A 39 1.22 4.09 30.06
N GLN A 40 2.45 4.61 29.93
CA GLN A 40 3.23 4.54 28.69
C GLN A 40 3.53 3.09 28.28
N TRP A 41 3.71 2.18 29.25
CA TRP A 41 3.95 0.77 28.94
C TRP A 41 2.72 0.13 28.34
N LYS A 42 1.55 0.44 28.89
CA LYS A 42 0.29 -0.07 28.38
C LYS A 42 0.06 0.43 26.95
N GLU A 43 0.17 1.74 26.72
CA GLU A 43 0.03 2.33 25.38
C GLU A 43 1.00 1.69 24.38
N HIS A 44 2.28 1.59 24.75
CA HIS A 44 3.28 0.97 23.89
C HIS A 44 3.00 -0.51 23.61
N LYS A 45 2.57 -1.27 24.61
CA LYS A 45 2.25 -2.70 24.45
C LYS A 45 1.05 -2.87 23.53
N ASP A 46 0.00 -2.08 23.71
CA ASP A 46 -1.19 -2.12 22.86
C ASP A 46 -0.82 -1.79 21.40
N GLU A 47 -0.03 -0.73 21.18
CA GLU A 47 0.49 -0.39 19.85
C GLU A 47 1.41 -1.48 19.25
N CYS A 48 2.25 -2.10 20.08
CA CYS A 48 3.15 -3.17 19.63
C CYS A 48 2.39 -4.42 19.21
N ILE A 49 1.36 -4.83 19.95
CA ILE A 49 0.51 -5.97 19.59
C ILE A 49 -0.18 -5.68 18.26
N MET A 50 -0.80 -4.50 18.12
CA MET A 50 -1.48 -4.12 16.87
C MET A 50 -0.52 -4.12 15.66
N LEU A 51 0.71 -3.61 15.83
CA LEU A 51 1.71 -3.63 14.77
C LEU A 51 2.17 -5.05 14.43
N LEU A 52 2.34 -5.90 15.43
CA LEU A 52 2.73 -7.31 15.23
C LEU A 52 1.65 -8.06 14.45
N GLU A 53 0.39 -7.94 14.85
CA GLU A 53 -0.76 -8.55 14.16
C GLU A 53 -0.81 -8.10 12.69
N LYS A 54 -0.71 -6.80 12.44
CA LYS A 54 -0.70 -6.24 11.08
C LYS A 54 0.47 -6.76 10.23
N ASN A 55 1.67 -6.88 10.82
CA ASN A 55 2.84 -7.40 10.12
C ASN A 55 2.69 -8.89 9.78
N MET A 56 2.07 -9.66 10.68
CA MET A 56 1.74 -11.06 10.43
C MET A 56 0.74 -11.18 9.28
N GLU A 57 -0.36 -10.42 9.31
CA GLU A 57 -1.36 -10.39 8.23
C GLU A 57 -0.73 -10.04 6.87
N TYR A 58 0.13 -9.02 6.84
CA TYR A 58 0.85 -8.63 5.62
C TYR A 58 1.77 -9.75 5.12
N SER A 59 2.50 -10.42 6.02
CA SER A 59 3.38 -11.53 5.66
C SER A 59 2.59 -12.69 5.03
N PHE A 60 1.43 -13.03 5.59
CA PHE A 60 0.53 -14.02 4.98
C PHE A 60 0.01 -13.57 3.62
N ALA A 61 -0.34 -12.29 3.45
CA ALA A 61 -0.79 -11.77 2.17
C ALA A 61 0.31 -11.82 1.10
N VAL A 62 1.55 -11.50 1.46
CA VAL A 62 2.71 -11.65 0.57
C VAL A 62 2.88 -13.10 0.15
N GLN A 63 2.86 -14.04 1.10
CA GLN A 63 2.99 -15.47 0.80
C GLN A 63 1.87 -15.98 -0.13
N ARG A 64 0.63 -15.53 0.06
CA ARG A 64 -0.49 -15.86 -0.85
C ARG A 64 -0.32 -15.27 -2.25
N SER A 65 0.48 -14.21 -2.38
CA SER A 65 0.73 -13.54 -3.66
C SER A 65 1.82 -14.22 -4.48
N GLU A 66 2.68 -15.02 -3.85
CA GLU A 66 3.73 -15.77 -4.52
C GLU A 66 3.13 -16.79 -5.49
N GLY A 67 3.73 -16.91 -6.69
CA GLY A 67 3.22 -17.82 -7.73
C GLY A 67 2.03 -17.29 -8.53
N VAL A 68 1.45 -16.13 -8.17
CA VAL A 68 0.35 -15.54 -8.94
C VAL A 68 0.88 -14.97 -10.26
N SER A 69 0.57 -15.68 -11.35
CA SER A 69 0.99 -15.30 -12.71
C SER A 69 0.06 -14.29 -13.36
N CYS A 70 0.64 -13.32 -14.07
CA CYS A 70 -0.10 -12.37 -14.89
C CYS A 70 -0.76 -13.06 -16.10
N SER A 71 -2.07 -12.86 -16.32
CA SER A 71 -2.79 -13.48 -17.45
C SER A 71 -2.46 -12.90 -18.83
N ILE A 72 -1.59 -11.89 -18.93
CA ILE A 72 -1.13 -11.32 -20.22
C ILE A 72 0.26 -11.82 -20.58
N CYS A 73 1.25 -11.67 -19.69
CA CYS A 73 2.63 -12.08 -19.97
C CYS A 73 2.99 -13.46 -19.41
N MET A 74 2.10 -14.10 -18.65
CA MET A 74 2.27 -15.43 -18.04
C MET A 74 3.45 -15.53 -17.05
N GLU A 75 4.04 -14.41 -16.66
CA GLU A 75 5.10 -14.35 -15.64
C GLU A 75 4.50 -14.20 -14.24
N ASP A 76 5.15 -14.79 -13.23
CA ASP A 76 4.88 -14.49 -11.82
C ASP A 76 5.19 -13.02 -11.54
N VAL A 77 4.19 -12.29 -11.04
CA VAL A 77 4.30 -10.86 -10.78
C VAL A 77 5.31 -10.58 -9.65
N THR A 78 5.33 -11.39 -8.60
CA THR A 78 6.21 -11.21 -7.43
C THR A 78 7.67 -11.55 -7.75
N ALA A 79 7.91 -12.44 -8.71
CA ALA A 79 9.24 -12.90 -9.11
C ALA A 79 9.95 -11.96 -10.12
N LYS A 80 9.29 -10.90 -10.60
CA LYS A 80 9.87 -9.97 -11.58
C LYS A 80 11.17 -9.32 -11.07
N SER A 81 12.07 -8.92 -11.95
CA SER A 81 13.39 -8.40 -11.53
C SER A 81 13.31 -7.04 -10.83
N SER A 82 12.45 -6.13 -11.30
CA SER A 82 12.34 -4.77 -10.77
C SER A 82 11.19 -4.62 -9.77
N ARG A 83 11.47 -3.91 -8.66
CA ARG A 83 10.47 -3.58 -7.63
C ARG A 83 9.27 -2.78 -8.18
N THR A 84 9.47 -1.97 -9.21
CA THR A 84 8.36 -1.22 -9.84
C THR A 84 7.39 -2.12 -10.60
N GLU A 85 7.87 -3.29 -11.05
CA GLU A 85 7.10 -4.25 -11.82
C GLU A 85 6.49 -5.37 -10.96
N ARG A 86 7.03 -5.60 -9.75
CA ARG A 86 6.49 -6.48 -8.70
C ARG A 86 5.21 -5.95 -8.06
N ARG A 87 4.29 -5.48 -8.89
CA ARG A 87 3.00 -4.92 -8.45
C ARG A 87 1.89 -5.46 -9.31
N PHE A 88 0.82 -5.87 -8.65
CA PHE A 88 -0.41 -6.28 -9.27
C PHE A 88 -1.21 -5.05 -9.73
N GLY A 89 -1.81 -5.17 -10.90
CA GLY A 89 -2.83 -4.25 -11.38
C GLY A 89 -4.23 -4.82 -11.11
N ILE A 90 -4.79 -4.48 -9.96
CA ILE A 90 -6.11 -4.99 -9.53
C ILE A 90 -7.22 -4.25 -10.29
N LEU A 91 -8.07 -5.01 -10.98
CA LEU A 91 -9.31 -4.49 -11.57
C LEU A 91 -10.43 -4.56 -10.55
N VAL A 92 -11.25 -3.52 -10.45
CA VAL A 92 -12.27 -3.43 -9.38
C VAL A 92 -13.40 -4.45 -9.53
N ASN A 93 -13.77 -4.77 -10.77
CA ASN A 93 -14.97 -5.55 -11.06
C ASN A 93 -14.69 -7.03 -11.43
N CYS A 94 -13.43 -7.49 -11.36
CA CYS A 94 -13.09 -8.91 -11.57
C CYS A 94 -11.77 -9.29 -10.89
N ASN A 95 -11.53 -10.59 -10.70
CA ASN A 95 -10.35 -11.11 -9.98
C ASN A 95 -9.32 -11.74 -10.93
N HIS A 96 -9.13 -11.17 -12.13
CA HIS A 96 -8.11 -11.65 -13.06
C HIS A 96 -6.75 -11.02 -12.72
N PRO A 97 -5.68 -11.83 -12.57
CA PRO A 97 -4.37 -11.32 -12.16
C PRO A 97 -3.61 -10.68 -13.32
N PHE A 98 -3.12 -9.46 -13.10
CA PHE A 98 -2.29 -8.75 -14.07
C PHE A 98 -1.10 -8.09 -13.40
N CYS A 99 0.03 -8.06 -14.10
CA CYS A 99 1.13 -7.16 -13.76
C CYS A 99 0.71 -5.70 -14.06
N ILE A 100 1.16 -4.75 -13.24
CA ILE A 100 0.77 -3.33 -13.39
C ILE A 100 1.13 -2.76 -14.77
N ASN A 101 2.28 -3.16 -15.33
CA ASN A 101 2.73 -2.69 -16.64
C ASN A 101 1.86 -3.23 -17.77
N CYS A 102 1.49 -4.52 -17.68
CA CYS A 102 0.70 -5.24 -18.66
C CYS A 102 -0.69 -4.58 -18.81
N ILE A 103 -1.38 -4.35 -17.68
CA ILE A 103 -2.72 -3.75 -17.72
C ILE A 103 -2.69 -2.26 -18.08
N ARG A 104 -1.60 -1.54 -17.76
CA ARG A 104 -1.39 -0.16 -18.22
C ARG A 104 -1.23 -0.12 -19.73
N GLN A 105 -0.40 -0.99 -20.30
CA GLN A 105 -0.19 -1.07 -21.75
C GLN A 105 -1.51 -1.41 -22.47
N TRP A 106 -2.29 -2.35 -21.95
CA TRP A 106 -3.64 -2.65 -22.45
C TRP A 106 -4.53 -1.40 -22.49
N ARG A 107 -4.60 -0.66 -21.38
CA ARG A 107 -5.41 0.57 -21.26
C ARG A 107 -4.88 1.77 -22.05
N SER A 108 -3.61 1.74 -22.45
CA SER A 108 -2.96 2.78 -23.25
C SER A 108 -3.01 2.48 -24.75
N SER A 109 -3.42 1.28 -25.16
CA SER A 109 -3.58 0.95 -26.58
C SER A 109 -4.65 1.83 -27.21
N THR A 110 -4.32 2.45 -28.35
CA THR A 110 -5.25 3.25 -29.17
C THR A 110 -5.94 2.41 -30.24
N SER A 111 -5.63 1.11 -30.32
CA SER A 111 -6.09 0.22 -31.38
C SER A 111 -7.56 -0.20 -31.24
N TYR A 112 -8.18 0.07 -30.09
CA TYR A 112 -9.54 -0.37 -29.77
C TYR A 112 -10.36 0.75 -29.12
N ASP A 113 -11.68 0.60 -29.17
CA ASP A 113 -12.60 1.51 -28.51
C ASP A 113 -12.37 1.60 -27.01
N ASN A 114 -12.71 2.77 -26.44
CA ASN A 114 -12.57 3.07 -25.01
C ASN A 114 -13.29 2.05 -24.10
N THR A 115 -14.36 1.43 -24.59
CA THR A 115 -15.13 0.39 -23.87
C THR A 115 -14.33 -0.91 -23.72
N ILE A 116 -13.54 -1.27 -24.73
CA ILE A 116 -12.73 -2.49 -24.75
C ILE A 116 -11.47 -2.30 -23.91
N ILE A 117 -10.74 -1.20 -24.10
CA ILE A 117 -9.48 -0.97 -23.38
C ILE A 117 -9.70 -0.73 -21.88
N ARG A 118 -10.89 -0.26 -21.46
CA ARG A 118 -11.28 -0.13 -20.04
C ARG A 118 -11.88 -1.39 -19.45
N ALA A 119 -12.08 -2.44 -20.24
CA ALA A 119 -12.54 -3.73 -19.78
C ALA A 119 -11.37 -4.67 -19.44
N CYS A 120 -11.67 -5.71 -18.65
CA CYS A 120 -10.75 -6.81 -18.41
C CYS A 120 -10.37 -7.52 -19.72
N PRO A 121 -9.08 -7.75 -20.02
CA PRO A 121 -8.65 -8.52 -21.20
C PRO A 121 -9.26 -9.92 -21.30
N ILE A 122 -9.54 -10.55 -20.15
CA ILE A 122 -10.02 -11.94 -20.05
C ILE A 122 -11.55 -12.00 -20.09
N CYS A 123 -12.24 -11.41 -19.12
CA CYS A 123 -13.69 -11.54 -18.98
C CYS A 123 -14.50 -10.38 -19.58
N ARG A 124 -13.84 -9.35 -20.12
CA ARG A 124 -14.48 -8.15 -20.73
C ARG A 124 -15.41 -7.36 -19.80
N VAL A 125 -15.43 -7.66 -18.51
CA VAL A 125 -16.12 -6.84 -17.50
C VAL A 125 -15.47 -5.45 -17.46
N PRO A 126 -16.25 -4.36 -17.66
CA PRO A 126 -15.74 -3.00 -17.57
C PRO A 126 -15.20 -2.72 -16.16
N SER A 127 -14.01 -2.11 -16.07
CA SER A 127 -13.42 -1.68 -14.81
C SER A 127 -12.96 -0.23 -14.95
N PRO A 128 -13.57 0.75 -14.24
CA PRO A 128 -13.30 2.17 -14.47
C PRO A 128 -11.84 2.56 -14.22
N PHE A 129 -11.18 1.90 -13.27
CA PHE A 129 -9.78 2.16 -12.92
C PHE A 129 -9.04 0.87 -12.53
N VAL A 130 -7.74 1.01 -12.31
CA VAL A 130 -6.82 -0.05 -11.87
C VAL A 130 -6.18 0.42 -10.56
N ILE A 131 -6.14 -0.45 -9.56
CA ILE A 131 -5.45 -0.17 -8.30
C ILE A 131 -4.11 -0.91 -8.29
N PRO A 132 -2.98 -0.20 -8.17
CA PRO A 132 -1.68 -0.85 -8.08
C PRO A 132 -1.42 -1.35 -6.64
N SER A 133 -1.27 -2.65 -6.46
CA SER A 133 -1.02 -3.31 -5.16
C SER A 133 0.29 -4.09 -5.18
N GLU A 134 0.95 -4.25 -4.02
CA GLU A 134 2.12 -5.13 -3.87
C GLU A 134 1.71 -6.58 -3.58
N ILE A 135 0.52 -6.77 -3.01
CA ILE A 135 -0.08 -8.07 -2.70
C ILE A 135 -1.26 -8.36 -3.64
N TRP A 136 -1.49 -9.63 -3.90
CA TRP A 136 -2.65 -10.15 -4.61
C TRP A 136 -3.84 -10.29 -3.66
N ILE A 137 -5.02 -9.88 -4.13
CA ILE A 137 -6.25 -9.84 -3.33
C ILE A 137 -7.36 -10.54 -4.12
N GLU A 138 -7.89 -11.62 -3.54
CA GLU A 138 -9.00 -12.40 -4.10
C GLU A 138 -10.31 -12.14 -3.37
N ASP A 139 -10.23 -11.91 -2.05
CA ASP A 139 -11.39 -11.67 -1.21
C ASP A 139 -12.08 -10.35 -1.59
N THR A 140 -13.41 -10.40 -1.65
CA THR A 140 -14.20 -9.26 -2.09
C THR A 140 -14.23 -8.14 -1.04
N ALA A 141 -14.22 -8.49 0.26
CA ALA A 141 -14.22 -7.49 1.32
C ALA A 141 -12.85 -6.79 1.44
N GLU A 142 -11.75 -7.53 1.32
CA GLU A 142 -10.39 -6.97 1.25
C GLU A 142 -10.23 -6.06 0.02
N LYS A 143 -10.76 -6.47 -1.13
CA LYS A 143 -10.75 -5.65 -2.35
C LYS A 143 -11.57 -4.36 -2.21
N ASN A 144 -12.71 -4.42 -1.54
CA ASN A 144 -13.52 -3.24 -1.24
C ASN A 144 -12.77 -2.25 -0.34
N ARG A 145 -12.09 -2.74 0.70
CA ARG A 145 -11.21 -1.92 1.55
C ARG A 145 -10.09 -1.26 0.74
N LEU A 146 -9.41 -2.04 -0.11
CA LEU A 146 -8.37 -1.51 -1.01
C LEU A 146 -8.93 -0.41 -1.94
N MET A 147 -10.15 -0.57 -2.46
CA MET A 147 -10.80 0.45 -3.29
C MET A 147 -11.06 1.76 -2.55
N GLU A 148 -11.55 1.67 -1.31
CA GLU A 148 -11.83 2.83 -0.48
C GLU A 148 -10.54 3.55 -0.09
N ASP A 149 -9.56 2.82 0.43
CA ASP A 149 -8.24 3.35 0.79
C ASP A 149 -7.56 4.04 -0.40
N TYR A 150 -7.66 3.44 -1.58
CA TYR A 150 -7.11 4.02 -2.80
C TYR A 150 -7.79 5.33 -3.18
N LYS A 151 -9.13 5.41 -3.11
CA LYS A 151 -9.88 6.64 -3.39
C LYS A 151 -9.54 7.73 -2.38
N THR A 152 -9.53 7.41 -1.10
CA THR A 152 -9.21 8.34 0.00
C THR A 152 -7.77 8.85 -0.11
N SER A 153 -6.81 7.96 -0.35
CA SER A 153 -5.39 8.34 -0.49
C SER A 153 -5.13 9.18 -1.75
N THR A 154 -5.87 8.92 -2.83
CA THR A 154 -5.70 9.64 -4.10
C THR A 154 -6.35 11.02 -4.05
N SER A 155 -7.49 11.17 -3.37
CA SER A 155 -8.22 12.44 -3.24
C SER A 155 -7.47 13.50 -2.43
N GLN A 156 -6.50 13.09 -1.62
CA GLN A 156 -5.61 14.00 -0.90
C GLN A 156 -4.46 14.52 -1.79
N LYS A 157 -4.07 13.76 -2.82
CA LYS A 157 -2.95 14.09 -3.71
C LYS A 157 -3.37 15.09 -4.79
N PRO A 158 -2.58 16.16 -5.06
CA PRO A 158 -2.92 17.12 -6.09
C PRO A 158 -2.95 16.45 -7.47
N CYS A 159 -3.96 16.77 -8.27
CA CYS A 159 -4.06 16.28 -9.63
C CYS A 159 -3.00 16.94 -10.52
N ARG A 160 -2.09 16.12 -11.05
CA ARG A 160 -1.05 16.54 -11.99
C ARG A 160 -1.59 17.29 -13.22
N PHE A 161 -2.77 16.92 -13.72
CA PHE A 161 -3.36 17.54 -14.91
C PHE A 161 -4.12 18.83 -14.63
N PHE A 162 -4.69 18.96 -13.42
CA PHE A 162 -5.34 20.20 -12.99
C PHE A 162 -4.32 21.27 -12.61
N ASN A 163 -3.14 20.86 -12.12
CA ASN A 163 -2.01 21.73 -11.81
C ASN A 163 -2.43 22.97 -11.00
N GLU A 164 -3.22 22.76 -9.93
CA GLU A 164 -3.72 23.81 -9.04
C GLU A 164 -4.53 24.91 -9.76
N GLY A 165 -5.21 24.54 -10.84
CA GLY A 165 -6.02 25.44 -11.66
C GLY A 165 -5.31 26.01 -12.88
N ASN A 166 -4.02 25.71 -13.06
CA ASN A 166 -3.25 26.10 -14.26
C ASN A 166 -3.42 25.12 -15.44
N GLY A 167 -4.13 24.01 -15.26
CA GLY A 167 -4.38 23.01 -16.29
C GLY A 167 -5.82 22.47 -16.26
N THR A 168 -6.22 21.82 -17.34
CA THR A 168 -7.52 21.14 -17.43
C THR A 168 -7.34 19.64 -17.29
N CYS A 169 -7.95 19.07 -16.25
CA CYS A 169 -7.93 17.62 -16.04
C CYS A 169 -8.80 16.92 -17.09
N ARG A 170 -8.16 16.12 -17.97
CA ARG A 170 -8.82 15.27 -18.98
C ARG A 170 -9.84 14.26 -18.41
N PHE A 171 -9.78 13.98 -17.12
CA PHE A 171 -10.69 13.05 -16.45
C PHE A 171 -11.91 13.75 -15.81
N GLY A 172 -11.92 15.08 -15.74
CA GLY A 172 -13.05 15.87 -15.22
C GLY A 172 -13.54 15.37 -13.86
N SER A 173 -14.85 15.12 -13.75
CA SER A 173 -15.52 14.60 -12.56
C SER A 173 -15.15 13.16 -12.18
N HIS A 174 -14.51 12.42 -13.08
CA HIS A 174 -14.07 11.03 -12.82
C HIS A 174 -12.62 10.98 -12.28
N CYS A 175 -11.98 12.13 -12.06
CA CYS A 175 -10.66 12.20 -11.48
C CYS A 175 -10.73 11.92 -9.97
N PHE A 176 -9.97 10.93 -9.49
CA PHE A 176 -9.86 10.66 -8.06
C PHE A 176 -8.88 11.58 -7.32
N TYR A 177 -8.13 12.44 -8.03
CA TYR A 177 -7.13 13.33 -7.44
C TYR A 177 -7.74 14.68 -7.04
N ARG A 178 -7.12 15.35 -6.08
CA ARG A 178 -7.56 16.67 -5.59
C ARG A 178 -7.50 17.73 -6.69
N HIS A 179 -8.63 18.38 -6.96
CA HIS A 179 -8.74 19.60 -7.76
C HIS A 179 -8.94 20.82 -6.83
N GLY A 180 -8.04 21.00 -5.87
CA GLY A 180 -8.02 22.21 -5.04
C GLY A 180 -7.22 23.30 -5.74
N ARG A 181 -7.69 24.54 -5.65
CA ARG A 181 -6.85 25.73 -5.84
C ARG A 181 -6.11 26.04 -4.55
#